data_AF-A0A538MH41-F1
#
_entry.id   AF-A0A538MH41-F1
#
_cell.length_a   1.000
_cell.length_b   1.000
_cell.length_c   1.000
_cell.angle_alpha   90.00
_cell.angle_beta   90.00
_cell.angle_gamma   90.00
#
_symmetry.space_group_name_H-M   'P 1'
#
loop_
_entity.id
_entity.type
_entity.pdbx_description
1 polymer ?
#
loop_
_entity_poly.entity_id
_entity_poly.type
_entity_poly.pdbx_seq_one_letter_code
_entity_poly.pdbx_strand_id
1 'polypeptide(L)'
;MSVTSPESYLADLNAAQREAVLETEGPLLVIAGAGSGKTRVLTHRVGHLITACGVKTNEILAITFTNKAANEMKERLEDLLGPTARGLWILTFHAACGRILRREAPRLGYRTNFTIYDQADQIRLTKACLEELDRDPKRFVPRGIHAQISTAKNNLVGPDEYKTRVASFYDQTVADTYELYQRRLFTSNAVDFDDLLYLTVDVLERFPEALDRWRKAFRYVLVDEYQDTNHAQYRLLQLLAGEHKNLFAVGDPDQSIYAFRGADIRNILEFERDFPGTRTIPLEQNYRSTNTILRAANHVIANNRERKPKNLFSELGEGDPVRVYEVEDEHAEARFVAAEIAGLVEEGFNGSEIGVFYRTNAQSRVLEDILVRQAIAYQVVGGPRYYERAEIKDLIAYL
;
A
#
# COMPACT_ATOMS: atom_id res chain seq x y z
N MET A 1 -12.27 16.84 27.18
CA MET A 1 -11.33 15.71 26.96
C MET A 1 -10.13 16.30 26.25
N SER A 2 -8.95 16.20 26.85
CA SER A 2 -7.82 17.10 26.61
C SER A 2 -7.37 17.07 25.15
N VAL A 3 -7.39 18.23 24.50
CA VAL A 3 -6.48 18.49 23.40
C VAL A 3 -5.09 18.37 24.01
N THR A 4 -4.39 17.29 23.72
CA THR A 4 -3.04 17.04 24.23
C THR A 4 -2.16 18.21 23.80
N SER A 5 -1.49 18.87 24.75
CA SER A 5 -0.60 19.99 24.44
C SER A 5 0.55 19.51 23.54
N PRO A 6 1.13 20.39 22.70
CA PRO A 6 2.31 20.05 21.90
C PRO A 6 3.44 19.39 22.71
N GLU A 7 3.64 19.85 23.93
CA GLU A 7 4.63 19.30 24.86
C GLU A 7 4.38 17.82 25.19
N SER A 8 3.11 17.40 25.31
CA SER A 8 2.76 16.04 25.71
C SER A 8 2.93 15.02 24.58
N TYR A 9 2.51 15.31 23.35
CA TYR A 9 2.67 14.33 22.26
C TYR A 9 4.09 14.36 21.66
N LEU A 10 4.84 15.46 21.80
CA LEU A 10 6.23 15.50 21.37
C LEU A 10 7.19 14.83 22.37
N ALA A 11 6.79 14.70 23.65
CA ALA A 11 7.65 14.18 24.73
C ALA A 11 8.30 12.83 24.38
N ASP A 12 7.51 11.91 23.84
CA ASP A 12 7.93 10.54 23.66
C ASP A 12 8.61 10.26 22.30
N LEU A 13 8.86 11.31 21.51
CA LEU A 13 9.52 11.24 20.21
C LEU A 13 11.02 11.54 20.35
N ASN A 14 11.86 10.80 19.62
CA ASN A 14 13.29 11.13 19.52
C ASN A 14 13.51 12.39 18.65
N ALA A 15 14.75 12.91 18.61
CA ALA A 15 15.06 14.16 17.91
C ALA A 15 14.64 14.16 16.43
N ALA A 16 14.93 13.08 15.69
CA ALA A 16 14.61 12.98 14.26
C ALA A 16 13.09 12.84 14.03
N GLN A 17 12.39 12.09 14.87
CA GLN A 17 10.93 11.99 14.82
C GLN A 17 10.27 13.34 15.14
N ARG A 18 10.77 14.08 16.13
CA ARG A 18 10.29 15.45 16.46
C ARG A 18 10.51 16.40 15.29
N GLU A 19 11.69 16.37 14.68
CA GLU A 19 12.00 17.17 13.49
C GLU A 19 11.00 16.88 12.35
N ALA A 20 10.72 15.60 12.08
CA ALA A 20 9.75 15.20 11.06
C ALA A 20 8.30 15.58 11.38
N VAL A 21 7.94 15.74 12.66
CA VAL A 21 6.61 16.21 13.08
C VAL A 21 6.49 17.73 12.98
N LEU A 22 7.55 18.46 13.33
CA LEU A 22 7.57 19.92 13.41
C LEU A 22 7.79 20.61 12.05
N GLU A 23 8.45 19.95 11.10
CA GLU A 23 8.68 20.52 9.76
C GLU A 23 7.41 20.45 8.90
N THR A 24 6.47 21.38 9.06
CA THR A 24 5.12 21.24 8.47
C THR A 24 5.01 21.65 7.01
N GLU A 25 5.78 22.63 6.56
CA GLU A 25 5.66 23.20 5.21
C GLU A 25 6.69 22.62 4.24
N GLY A 26 6.33 22.62 2.95
CA GLY A 26 7.17 22.11 1.88
C GLY A 26 7.21 20.58 1.80
N PRO A 27 7.92 20.05 0.79
CA PRO A 27 8.03 18.62 0.60
C PRO A 27 9.01 18.03 1.62
N LEU A 28 8.59 16.96 2.26
CA LEU A 28 9.35 16.29 3.31
C LEU A 28 9.36 14.79 3.08
N LEU A 29 10.55 14.23 2.95
CA LEU A 29 10.78 12.79 2.81
C LEU A 29 11.37 12.23 4.10
N VAL A 30 10.68 11.29 4.72
CA VAL A 30 11.17 10.56 5.88
C VAL A 30 11.62 9.17 5.43
N ILE A 31 12.93 8.93 5.45
CA ILE A 31 13.52 7.63 5.15
C ILE A 31 13.58 6.83 6.45
N ALA A 32 12.65 5.91 6.62
CA ALA A 32 12.41 5.30 7.91
C ALA A 32 12.55 3.78 7.84
N GLY A 33 13.53 3.25 8.57
CA GLY A 33 13.76 1.81 8.65
C GLY A 33 12.57 1.01 9.19
N ALA A 34 12.67 -0.31 9.09
CA ALA A 34 11.75 -1.21 9.79
C ALA A 34 11.74 -0.85 11.27
N GLY A 35 10.55 -0.77 11.89
CA GLY A 35 10.40 -0.54 13.32
C GLY A 35 10.87 0.82 13.86
N SER A 36 11.14 1.83 13.01
CA SER A 36 11.62 3.15 13.45
C SER A 36 10.51 4.15 13.83
N GLY A 37 9.26 3.71 13.80
CA GLY A 37 8.11 4.54 14.17
C GLY A 37 7.49 5.34 13.01
N LYS A 38 7.54 4.86 11.76
CA LYS A 38 6.87 5.45 10.57
C LYS A 38 5.46 5.96 10.86
N THR A 39 4.57 5.04 11.24
CA THR A 39 3.17 5.33 11.55
C THR A 39 3.02 6.29 12.73
N ARG A 40 3.93 6.23 13.71
CA ARG A 40 3.93 7.13 14.86
C ARG A 40 4.22 8.57 14.43
N VAL A 41 5.22 8.79 13.58
CA VAL A 41 5.56 10.12 13.06
C VAL A 41 4.39 10.67 12.24
N LEU A 42 3.78 9.84 11.38
CA LEU A 42 2.58 10.22 10.61
C LEU A 42 1.43 10.69 11.51
N THR A 43 1.06 9.91 12.54
CA THR A 43 -0.06 10.27 13.42
C THR A 43 0.25 11.50 14.25
N HIS A 44 1.46 11.64 14.79
CA HIS A 44 1.86 12.80 15.57
C HIS A 44 1.93 14.07 14.70
N ARG A 45 2.36 13.96 13.44
CA ARG A 45 2.36 15.06 12.48
C ARG A 45 0.95 15.56 12.20
N VAL A 46 0.01 14.66 11.93
CA VAL A 46 -1.41 15.05 11.74
C VAL A 46 -1.96 15.72 13.00
N GLY A 47 -1.65 15.16 14.19
CA GLY A 47 -2.02 15.78 15.45
C GLY A 47 -1.42 17.17 15.63
N HIS A 48 -0.16 17.36 15.27
CA HIS A 48 0.53 18.65 15.34
C HIS A 48 -0.07 19.69 14.40
N LEU A 49 -0.33 19.33 13.14
CA LEU A 49 -0.96 20.21 12.16
C LEU A 49 -2.31 20.75 12.66
N ILE A 50 -3.11 19.89 13.32
CA ILE A 50 -4.44 20.28 13.82
C ILE A 50 -4.34 21.10 15.10
N THR A 51 -3.57 20.62 16.08
CA THR A 51 -3.57 21.18 17.43
C THR A 51 -2.69 22.42 17.59
N ALA A 52 -1.53 22.45 16.94
CA ALA A 52 -0.57 23.54 17.04
C ALA A 52 -0.66 24.51 15.86
N CYS A 53 -0.82 23.99 14.64
CA CYS A 53 -0.85 24.83 13.43
C CYS A 53 -2.25 25.30 13.04
N GLY A 54 -3.31 24.77 13.67
CA GLY A 54 -4.70 25.16 13.41
C GLY A 54 -5.23 24.74 12.04
N VAL A 55 -4.62 23.72 11.41
CA VAL A 55 -5.06 23.16 10.13
C VAL A 55 -6.38 22.43 10.31
N LYS A 56 -7.32 22.65 9.39
CA LYS A 56 -8.63 21.99 9.47
C LYS A 56 -8.52 20.53 9.05
N THR A 57 -9.34 19.67 9.63
CA THR A 57 -9.32 18.22 9.34
C THR A 57 -9.62 17.91 7.88
N ASN A 58 -10.46 18.71 7.23
CA ASN A 58 -10.78 18.57 5.82
C ASN A 58 -9.69 19.10 4.89
N GLU A 59 -8.61 19.71 5.42
CA GLU A 59 -7.43 20.18 4.68
C GLU A 59 -6.31 19.12 4.61
N ILE A 60 -6.50 17.96 5.26
CA ILE A 60 -5.49 16.90 5.40
C ILE A 60 -5.97 15.61 4.74
N LEU A 61 -5.14 15.10 3.83
CA LEU A 61 -5.28 13.77 3.21
C LEU A 61 -4.11 12.89 3.67
N ALA A 62 -4.41 11.79 4.37
CA ALA A 62 -3.44 10.77 4.74
C ALA A 62 -3.73 9.47 3.98
N ILE A 63 -2.78 9.03 3.17
CA ILE A 63 -2.88 7.84 2.33
C ILE A 63 -2.01 6.72 2.87
N THR A 64 -2.57 5.51 2.96
CA THR A 64 -1.85 4.28 3.31
C THR A 64 -2.03 3.20 2.24
N PHE A 65 -1.22 2.13 2.28
CA PHE A 65 -1.31 1.06 1.28
C PHE A 65 -2.39 0.02 1.59
N THR A 66 -2.78 -0.15 2.86
CA THR A 66 -3.73 -1.19 3.28
C THR A 66 -4.84 -0.64 4.16
N ASN A 67 -6.02 -1.25 4.09
CA ASN A 67 -7.15 -0.89 4.95
C ASN A 67 -6.81 -1.07 6.44
N LYS A 68 -5.98 -2.07 6.78
CA LYS A 68 -5.50 -2.27 8.16
C LYS A 68 -4.68 -1.08 8.64
N ALA A 69 -3.71 -0.62 7.84
CA ALA A 69 -2.89 0.55 8.19
C ALA A 69 -3.73 1.84 8.29
N ALA A 70 -4.70 2.04 7.39
CA ALA A 70 -5.63 3.16 7.48
C ALA A 70 -6.45 3.13 8.79
N ASN A 71 -7.00 1.97 9.16
CA ASN A 71 -7.79 1.81 10.38
C ASN A 71 -6.93 2.01 11.64
N GLU A 72 -5.75 1.42 11.69
CA GLU A 72 -4.81 1.59 12.81
C GLU A 72 -4.39 3.06 12.97
N MET A 73 -4.10 3.76 11.86
CA MET A 73 -3.80 5.19 11.89
C MET A 73 -4.99 6.01 12.39
N LYS A 74 -6.22 5.63 12.01
CA LYS A 74 -7.44 6.29 12.45
C LYS A 74 -7.67 6.11 13.95
N GLU A 75 -7.54 4.89 14.47
CA GLU A 75 -7.65 4.59 15.91
C GLU A 75 -6.65 5.43 16.73
N ARG A 76 -5.37 5.43 16.32
CA ARG A 76 -4.32 6.24 16.98
C ARG A 76 -4.63 7.74 16.96
N LEU A 77 -5.24 8.24 15.89
CA LEU A 77 -5.63 9.65 15.78
C LEU A 77 -6.91 9.97 16.57
N GLU A 78 -7.83 9.01 16.69
CA GLU A 78 -9.00 9.13 17.58
C GLU A 78 -8.56 9.18 19.04
N ASP A 79 -7.55 8.40 19.43
CA ASP A 79 -6.98 8.48 20.78
C ASP A 79 -6.30 9.83 21.03
N LEU A 80 -5.61 10.38 20.03
CA LEU A 80 -4.88 11.64 20.15
C LEU A 80 -5.77 12.89 20.08
N LEU A 81 -6.79 12.88 19.22
CA LEU A 81 -7.60 14.07 18.86
C LEU A 81 -9.07 13.94 19.25
N GLY A 82 -9.49 12.78 19.72
CA GLY A 82 -10.88 12.49 20.04
C GLY A 82 -11.81 12.60 18.82
N PRO A 83 -13.05 13.10 19.00
CA PRO A 83 -14.04 13.19 17.93
C PRO A 83 -13.60 13.97 16.69
N THR A 84 -12.64 14.88 16.83
CA THR A 84 -12.07 15.69 15.73
C THR A 84 -11.49 14.81 14.62
N ALA A 85 -10.91 13.65 14.96
CA ALA A 85 -10.28 12.76 14.00
C ALA A 85 -11.25 12.23 12.93
N ARG A 86 -12.56 12.18 13.20
CA ARG A 86 -13.59 11.68 12.26
C ARG A 86 -13.68 12.48 10.96
N GLY A 87 -13.25 13.75 10.97
CA GLY A 87 -13.24 14.60 9.78
C GLY A 87 -12.08 14.34 8.82
N LEU A 88 -11.07 13.58 9.24
CA LEU A 88 -9.85 13.33 8.47
C LEU A 88 -10.07 12.33 7.35
N TRP A 89 -9.38 12.56 6.23
CA TRP A 89 -9.31 11.60 5.14
C TRP A 89 -8.11 10.68 5.36
N ILE A 90 -8.32 9.60 6.12
CA ILE A 90 -7.33 8.54 6.33
C ILE A 90 -7.79 7.34 5.51
N LEU A 91 -7.21 7.15 4.33
CA LEU A 91 -7.74 6.25 3.30
C LEU A 91 -6.61 5.47 2.61
N THR A 92 -6.96 4.40 1.90
CA THR A 92 -6.06 3.86 0.88
C THR A 92 -6.12 4.69 -0.40
N PHE A 93 -5.13 4.55 -1.29
CA PHE A 93 -5.15 5.19 -2.62
C PHE A 93 -6.48 4.94 -3.35
N HIS A 94 -6.91 3.68 -3.42
CA HIS A 94 -8.15 3.28 -4.08
C HIS A 94 -9.39 3.87 -3.42
N ALA A 95 -9.43 3.92 -2.08
CA ALA A 95 -10.56 4.51 -1.37
C ALA A 95 -10.64 6.04 -1.57
N ALA A 96 -9.49 6.72 -1.57
CA ALA A 96 -9.41 8.15 -1.87
C ALA A 96 -9.87 8.44 -3.31
N CYS A 97 -9.34 7.71 -4.29
CA CYS A 97 -9.71 7.81 -5.70
C CYS A 97 -11.19 7.50 -5.93
N GLY A 98 -11.70 6.43 -5.34
CA GLY A 98 -13.13 6.10 -5.38
C GLY A 98 -13.99 7.26 -4.89
N ARG A 99 -13.64 7.86 -3.73
CA ARG A 99 -14.39 9.01 -3.19
C ARG A 99 -14.30 10.26 -4.06
N ILE A 100 -13.14 10.52 -4.67
CA ILE A 100 -12.96 11.61 -5.64
C ILE A 100 -13.82 11.35 -6.89
N LEU A 101 -13.75 10.15 -7.47
CA LEU A 101 -14.52 9.77 -8.65
C LEU A 101 -16.02 9.77 -8.41
N ARG A 102 -16.52 9.42 -7.22
CA ARG A 102 -17.96 9.57 -6.90
C ARG A 102 -18.46 11.00 -7.14
N ARG A 103 -17.58 12.01 -7.11
CA ARG A 103 -17.90 13.41 -7.40
C ARG A 103 -17.53 13.83 -8.83
N GLU A 104 -16.38 13.38 -9.33
CA GLU A 104 -15.81 13.89 -10.58
C GLU A 104 -16.15 13.03 -11.81
N ALA A 105 -16.53 11.76 -11.63
CA ALA A 105 -16.83 10.81 -12.70
C ALA A 105 -17.84 11.30 -13.77
N PRO A 106 -18.86 12.13 -13.46
CA PRO A 106 -19.73 12.71 -14.48
C PRO A 106 -19.01 13.51 -15.57
N ARG A 107 -17.83 14.10 -15.28
CA ARG A 107 -17.01 14.80 -16.29
C ARG A 107 -16.44 13.86 -17.34
N LEU A 108 -16.28 12.59 -16.98
CA LEU A 108 -15.81 11.52 -17.86
C LEU A 108 -16.97 10.74 -18.51
N GLY A 109 -18.23 11.16 -18.28
CA GLY A 109 -19.42 10.48 -18.82
C GLY A 109 -19.92 9.28 -18.00
N TYR A 110 -19.28 8.99 -16.86
CA TYR A 110 -19.74 7.98 -15.92
C TYR A 110 -20.83 8.54 -14.99
N ARG A 111 -21.71 7.66 -14.49
CA ARG A 111 -22.63 8.03 -13.41
C ARG A 111 -21.94 7.87 -12.07
N THR A 112 -22.34 8.65 -11.08
CA THR A 112 -21.71 8.67 -9.75
C THR A 112 -21.86 7.35 -8.99
N ASN A 113 -22.84 6.51 -9.32
CA ASN A 113 -23.13 5.22 -8.70
C ASN A 113 -22.51 4.01 -9.44
N PHE A 114 -21.37 4.19 -10.10
CA PHE A 114 -20.65 3.10 -10.76
C PHE A 114 -20.34 1.90 -9.85
N THR A 115 -20.33 0.69 -10.42
CA THR A 115 -19.96 -0.54 -9.72
C THR A 115 -18.45 -0.76 -9.82
N ILE A 116 -17.83 -1.27 -8.75
CA ILE A 116 -16.40 -1.60 -8.75
C ILE A 116 -16.26 -3.11 -8.98
N TYR A 117 -15.64 -3.50 -10.08
CA TYR A 117 -15.43 -4.91 -10.44
C TYR A 117 -14.25 -5.50 -9.68
N ASP A 118 -14.48 -6.66 -9.06
CA ASP A 118 -13.43 -7.40 -8.39
C ASP A 118 -12.55 -8.19 -9.36
N GLN A 119 -11.51 -8.87 -8.85
CA GLN A 119 -10.59 -9.63 -9.70
C GLN A 119 -11.29 -10.73 -10.49
N ALA A 120 -12.30 -11.41 -9.93
CA ALA A 120 -13.02 -12.44 -10.67
C ALA A 120 -13.91 -11.83 -11.75
N ASP A 121 -14.56 -10.70 -11.47
CA ASP A 121 -15.35 -9.95 -12.46
C ASP A 121 -14.48 -9.50 -13.63
N GLN A 122 -13.30 -8.94 -13.32
CA GLN A 122 -12.30 -8.52 -14.29
C GLN A 122 -11.86 -9.67 -15.21
N ILE A 123 -11.53 -10.83 -14.64
CA ILE A 123 -11.13 -12.01 -15.42
C ILE A 123 -12.28 -12.56 -16.25
N ARG A 124 -13.50 -12.58 -15.71
CA ARG A 124 -14.71 -12.99 -16.45
C ARG A 124 -14.99 -12.07 -17.64
N LEU A 125 -14.93 -10.77 -17.43
CA LEU A 125 -15.12 -9.78 -18.49
C LEU A 125 -14.02 -9.88 -19.55
N THR A 126 -12.75 -10.07 -19.14
CA THR A 126 -11.63 -10.27 -20.07
C THR A 126 -11.86 -11.50 -20.93
N LYS A 127 -12.31 -12.62 -20.34
CA LYS A 127 -12.65 -13.83 -21.09
C LYS A 127 -13.77 -13.59 -22.10
N ALA A 128 -14.85 -12.91 -21.70
CA ALA A 128 -15.95 -12.59 -22.60
C ALA A 128 -15.50 -11.70 -23.78
N CYS A 129 -14.60 -10.75 -23.54
CA CYS A 129 -14.02 -9.91 -24.59
C CYS A 129 -13.16 -10.73 -25.57
N LEU A 130 -12.36 -11.68 -25.07
CA LEU A 130 -11.57 -12.58 -25.94
C LEU A 130 -12.47 -13.45 -26.82
N GLU A 131 -13.54 -14.01 -26.26
CA GLU A 131 -14.50 -14.84 -27.00
C GLU A 131 -15.22 -14.01 -28.09
N GLU A 132 -15.60 -12.77 -27.80
CA GLU A 132 -16.22 -11.85 -28.77
C GLU A 132 -15.27 -11.41 -29.91
N LEU A 133 -13.96 -11.40 -29.64
CA LEU A 133 -12.92 -11.08 -30.62
C LEU A 133 -12.42 -12.32 -31.38
N ASP A 134 -13.10 -13.46 -31.25
CA ASP A 134 -12.72 -14.76 -31.82
C ASP A 134 -11.29 -15.19 -31.43
N ARG A 135 -10.88 -14.90 -30.19
CA ARG A 135 -9.58 -15.27 -29.63
C ARG A 135 -9.73 -16.45 -28.66
N ASP A 136 -9.02 -17.55 -28.94
CA ASP A 136 -9.07 -18.75 -28.10
C ASP A 136 -8.54 -18.48 -26.67
N PRO A 137 -9.37 -18.58 -25.61
CA PRO A 137 -8.95 -18.35 -24.23
C PRO A 137 -7.93 -19.37 -23.70
N LYS A 138 -7.72 -20.49 -24.38
CA LYS A 138 -6.64 -21.45 -24.05
C LYS A 138 -5.28 -20.95 -24.51
N ARG A 139 -5.24 -20.25 -25.65
CA ARG A 139 -4.02 -19.63 -26.18
C ARG A 139 -3.77 -18.28 -25.51
N PHE A 140 -4.82 -17.50 -25.30
CA PHE A 140 -4.79 -16.19 -24.66
C PHE A 140 -5.45 -16.28 -23.30
N VAL A 141 -4.70 -16.76 -22.32
CA VAL A 141 -5.23 -16.98 -20.96
C VAL A 141 -5.75 -15.64 -20.40
N PRO A 142 -7.04 -15.53 -20.02
CA PRO A 142 -7.63 -14.26 -19.59
C PRO A 142 -6.89 -13.57 -18.45
N ARG A 143 -6.34 -14.35 -17.50
CA ARG A 143 -5.49 -13.81 -16.42
C ARG A 143 -4.22 -13.14 -16.93
N GLY A 144 -3.57 -13.71 -17.94
CA GLY A 144 -2.37 -13.13 -18.55
C GLY A 144 -2.69 -11.83 -19.31
N ILE A 145 -3.77 -11.84 -20.10
CA ILE A 145 -4.22 -10.65 -20.84
C ILE A 145 -4.59 -9.52 -19.87
N HIS A 146 -5.38 -9.81 -18.83
CA HIS A 146 -5.75 -8.81 -17.83
C HIS A 146 -4.54 -8.26 -17.07
N ALA A 147 -3.51 -9.07 -16.80
CA ALA A 147 -2.29 -8.59 -16.17
C ALA A 147 -1.57 -7.54 -17.03
N GLN A 148 -1.59 -7.68 -18.37
CA GLN A 148 -1.05 -6.67 -19.27
C GLN A 148 -1.89 -5.38 -19.27
N ILE A 149 -3.22 -5.50 -19.26
CA ILE A 149 -4.14 -4.36 -19.13
C ILE A 149 -3.90 -3.61 -17.81
N SER A 150 -3.81 -4.34 -16.70
CA SER A 150 -3.52 -3.79 -15.37
C SER A 150 -2.17 -3.07 -15.35
N THR A 151 -1.15 -3.64 -15.97
CA THR A 151 0.18 -3.00 -16.11
C THR A 151 0.09 -1.71 -16.93
N ALA A 152 -0.69 -1.70 -18.02
CA ALA A 152 -0.90 -0.50 -18.83
C ALA A 152 -1.58 0.61 -18.00
N LYS A 153 -2.68 0.30 -17.31
CA LYS A 153 -3.40 1.27 -16.46
C LYS A 153 -2.54 1.83 -15.33
N ASN A 154 -1.76 0.98 -14.65
CA ASN A 154 -0.85 1.42 -13.58
C ASN A 154 0.29 2.32 -14.08
N ASN A 155 0.58 2.28 -15.38
CA ASN A 155 1.49 3.19 -16.07
C ASN A 155 0.78 4.35 -16.79
N LEU A 156 -0.51 4.56 -16.53
CA LEU A 156 -1.35 5.59 -17.15
C LEU A 156 -1.43 5.49 -18.68
N VAL A 157 -1.35 4.27 -19.21
CA VAL A 157 -1.45 4.00 -20.66
C VAL A 157 -2.86 3.56 -20.99
N GLY A 158 -3.61 4.42 -21.70
CA GLY A 158 -4.97 4.13 -22.16
C GLY A 158 -5.01 3.20 -23.39
N PRO A 159 -6.21 2.72 -23.78
CA PRO A 159 -6.35 1.79 -24.92
C PRO A 159 -5.79 2.33 -26.24
N ASP A 160 -6.03 3.61 -26.55
CA ASP A 160 -5.55 4.23 -27.79
C ASP A 160 -4.03 4.34 -27.83
N GLU A 161 -3.41 4.70 -26.71
CA GLU A 161 -1.95 4.75 -26.61
C GLU A 161 -1.35 3.33 -26.66
N TYR A 162 -1.95 2.36 -25.99
CA TYR A 162 -1.47 0.98 -25.98
C TYR A 162 -1.40 0.38 -27.39
N LYS A 163 -2.38 0.69 -28.26
CA LYS A 163 -2.38 0.28 -29.68
C LYS A 163 -1.13 0.75 -30.44
N THR A 164 -0.54 1.89 -30.06
CA THR A 164 0.68 2.39 -30.71
C THR A 164 1.95 1.63 -30.30
N ARG A 165 1.88 0.83 -29.23
CA ARG A 165 3.00 0.07 -28.65
C ARG A 165 3.02 -1.40 -29.08
N VAL A 166 2.12 -1.80 -29.98
CA VAL A 166 2.00 -3.18 -30.46
C VAL A 166 3.24 -3.59 -31.26
N ALA A 167 3.95 -4.62 -30.79
CA ALA A 167 5.12 -5.17 -31.46
C ALA A 167 4.91 -6.63 -31.93
N SER A 168 3.87 -7.30 -31.43
CA SER A 168 3.59 -8.70 -31.71
C SER A 168 2.09 -8.99 -31.86
N PHE A 169 1.77 -10.17 -32.39
CA PHE A 169 0.38 -10.64 -32.45
C PHE A 169 -0.25 -10.78 -31.05
N TYR A 170 0.56 -11.08 -30.03
CA TYR A 170 0.10 -11.12 -28.65
C TYR A 170 -0.29 -9.71 -28.17
N ASP A 171 0.56 -8.71 -28.43
CA ASP A 171 0.29 -7.32 -28.04
C ASP A 171 -0.94 -6.76 -28.78
N GLN A 172 -1.12 -7.12 -30.06
CA GLN A 172 -2.33 -6.75 -30.81
C GLN A 172 -3.57 -7.34 -30.14
N THR A 173 -3.51 -8.60 -29.72
CA THR A 173 -4.62 -9.26 -29.01
C THR A 173 -4.92 -8.57 -27.69
N VAL A 174 -3.89 -8.16 -26.93
CA VAL A 174 -4.07 -7.37 -25.70
C VAL A 174 -4.71 -6.02 -26.02
N ALA A 175 -4.24 -5.32 -27.05
CA ALA A 175 -4.75 -4.00 -27.44
C ALA A 175 -6.24 -4.05 -27.83
N ASP A 176 -6.61 -4.99 -28.71
CA ASP A 176 -8.00 -5.21 -29.14
C ASP A 176 -8.89 -5.55 -27.93
N THR A 177 -8.40 -6.44 -27.05
CA THR A 177 -9.12 -6.85 -25.83
C THR A 177 -9.26 -5.68 -24.86
N TYR A 178 -8.23 -4.85 -24.69
CA TYR A 178 -8.24 -3.72 -23.76
C TYR A 178 -9.28 -2.67 -24.20
N GLU A 179 -9.32 -2.32 -25.48
CA GLU A 179 -10.32 -1.40 -26.01
C GLU A 179 -11.75 -1.91 -25.76
N LEU A 180 -12.02 -3.16 -26.12
CA LEU A 180 -13.33 -3.77 -25.92
C LEU A 180 -13.70 -3.85 -24.43
N TYR A 181 -12.74 -4.26 -23.59
CA TYR A 181 -12.87 -4.35 -22.15
C TYR A 181 -13.25 -3.01 -21.53
N GLN A 182 -12.53 -1.94 -21.87
CA GLN A 182 -12.81 -0.61 -21.32
C GLN A 182 -14.17 -0.08 -21.79
N ARG A 183 -14.55 -0.35 -23.05
CA ARG A 183 -15.88 0.00 -23.58
C ARG A 183 -17.00 -0.72 -22.84
N ARG A 184 -16.81 -2.01 -22.52
CA ARG A 184 -17.78 -2.82 -21.77
C ARG A 184 -17.92 -2.32 -20.33
N LEU A 185 -16.81 -2.00 -19.65
CA LEU A 185 -16.85 -1.37 -18.32
C LEU A 185 -17.63 -0.05 -18.34
N PHE A 186 -17.29 0.85 -19.27
CA PHE A 186 -17.96 2.14 -19.42
C PHE A 186 -19.48 1.99 -19.64
N THR A 187 -19.88 1.12 -20.57
CA THR A 187 -21.31 0.89 -20.91
C THR A 187 -22.08 0.32 -19.71
N SER A 188 -21.45 -0.54 -18.93
CA SER A 188 -22.01 -1.11 -17.69
C SER A 188 -21.98 -0.13 -16.52
N ASN A 189 -21.49 1.11 -16.71
CA ASN A 189 -21.22 2.05 -15.64
C ASN A 189 -20.40 1.39 -14.52
N ALA A 190 -19.36 0.65 -14.90
CA ALA A 190 -18.46 -0.06 -14.01
C ALA A 190 -17.03 0.46 -14.18
N VAL A 191 -16.24 0.29 -13.12
CA VAL A 191 -14.80 0.55 -13.10
C VAL A 191 -14.12 -0.62 -12.40
N ASP A 192 -12.87 -0.91 -12.74
CA ASP A 192 -12.05 -1.86 -11.99
C ASP A 192 -11.15 -1.14 -10.97
N PHE A 193 -10.30 -1.88 -10.25
CA PHE A 193 -9.41 -1.30 -9.25
C PHE A 193 -8.37 -0.35 -9.88
N ASP A 194 -7.82 -0.70 -11.04
CA ASP A 194 -6.80 0.13 -11.70
C ASP A 194 -7.43 1.39 -12.31
N ASP A 195 -8.69 1.32 -12.76
CA ASP A 195 -9.49 2.47 -13.23
C ASP A 195 -9.71 3.50 -12.13
N LEU A 196 -9.81 3.09 -10.86
CA LEU A 196 -9.92 4.06 -9.78
C LEU A 196 -8.73 5.02 -9.81
N LEU A 197 -7.51 4.50 -10.02
CA LEU A 197 -6.30 5.33 -10.13
C LEU A 197 -6.28 6.07 -11.46
N TYR A 198 -6.40 5.33 -12.57
CA TYR A 198 -6.28 5.86 -13.93
C TYR A 198 -7.27 6.99 -14.19
N LEU A 199 -8.57 6.77 -13.94
CA LEU A 199 -9.63 7.75 -14.21
C LEU A 199 -9.55 8.96 -13.26
N THR A 200 -9.05 8.76 -12.04
CA THR A 200 -8.83 9.89 -11.12
C THR A 200 -7.72 10.79 -11.64
N VAL A 201 -6.62 10.22 -12.13
CA VAL A 201 -5.56 11.02 -12.76
C VAL A 201 -6.10 11.70 -14.03
N ASP A 202 -6.77 10.95 -14.90
CA ASP A 202 -7.34 11.48 -16.16
C ASP A 202 -8.27 12.68 -15.93
N VAL A 203 -9.22 12.56 -14.97
CA VAL A 203 -10.16 13.66 -14.70
C VAL A 203 -9.46 14.89 -14.11
N LEU A 204 -8.44 14.71 -13.28
CA LEU A 204 -7.71 15.82 -12.67
C LEU A 204 -6.77 16.51 -13.68
N GLU A 205 -6.23 15.80 -14.66
CA GLU A 205 -5.42 16.39 -15.73
C GLU A 205 -6.26 17.10 -16.78
N ARG A 206 -7.40 16.52 -17.16
CA ARG A 206 -8.28 17.08 -18.21
C ARG A 206 -9.13 18.25 -17.74
N PHE A 207 -9.46 18.32 -16.45
CA PHE A 207 -10.39 19.30 -15.90
C PHE A 207 -9.72 20.09 -14.76
N PRO A 208 -9.05 21.22 -15.07
CA PRO A 208 -8.34 22.03 -14.09
C PRO A 208 -9.21 22.50 -12.91
N GLU A 209 -10.51 22.70 -13.12
CA GLU A 209 -11.44 23.10 -12.06
C GLU A 209 -11.76 21.96 -11.09
N ALA A 210 -11.66 20.70 -11.54
CA ALA A 210 -11.73 19.55 -10.64
C ALA A 210 -10.45 19.46 -9.81
N LEU A 211 -9.28 19.63 -10.43
CA LEU A 211 -7.99 19.63 -9.75
C LEU A 211 -7.87 20.75 -8.69
N ASP A 212 -8.21 21.98 -9.05
CA ASP A 212 -8.18 23.14 -8.15
C ASP A 212 -9.06 22.93 -6.90
N ARG A 213 -10.24 22.31 -7.06
CA ARG A 213 -11.12 21.94 -5.94
C ARG A 213 -10.42 21.03 -4.95
N TRP A 214 -9.73 19.99 -5.44
CA TRP A 214 -9.08 19.00 -4.57
C TRP A 214 -7.75 19.49 -4.01
N ARG A 215 -7.01 20.36 -4.72
CA ARG A 215 -5.84 21.06 -4.17
C ARG A 215 -6.21 21.96 -3.01
N LYS A 216 -7.25 22.80 -3.19
CA LYS A 216 -7.80 23.64 -2.12
C LYS A 216 -8.32 22.84 -0.95
N ALA A 217 -8.87 21.65 -1.21
CA ALA A 217 -9.32 20.74 -0.17
C ALA A 217 -8.15 20.03 0.52
N PHE A 218 -7.05 19.70 -0.15
CA PHE A 218 -5.95 18.93 0.44
C PHE A 218 -4.68 19.76 0.49
N ARG A 219 -4.64 20.68 1.45
CA ARG A 219 -3.46 21.51 1.70
C ARG A 219 -2.26 20.68 2.14
N TYR A 220 -2.48 19.61 2.92
CA TYR A 220 -1.43 18.69 3.36
C TYR A 220 -1.74 17.27 2.88
N VAL A 221 -0.80 16.68 2.14
CA VAL A 221 -0.89 15.30 1.67
C VAL A 221 0.19 14.49 2.36
N LEU A 222 -0.21 13.44 3.07
CA LEU A 222 0.67 12.53 3.79
C LEU A 222 0.55 11.13 3.17
N VAL A 223 1.68 10.45 2.96
CA VAL A 223 1.71 9.13 2.34
C VAL A 223 2.62 8.21 3.13
N ASP A 224 2.07 7.05 3.51
CA ASP A 224 2.82 5.93 4.11
C ASP A 224 3.21 4.90 3.05
N GLU A 225 4.26 4.12 3.35
CA GLU A 225 4.84 3.09 2.46
C GLU A 225 5.10 3.59 1.02
N TYR A 226 5.68 4.79 0.92
CA TYR A 226 5.88 5.47 -0.35
C TYR A 226 6.74 4.70 -1.37
N GLN A 227 7.61 3.80 -0.90
CA GLN A 227 8.42 2.91 -1.76
C GLN A 227 7.60 1.93 -2.60
N ASP A 228 6.33 1.71 -2.25
CA ASP A 228 5.45 0.75 -2.91
C ASP A 228 4.51 1.44 -3.92
N THR A 229 4.72 2.72 -4.18
CA THR A 229 3.92 3.49 -5.14
C THR A 229 4.22 3.09 -6.59
N ASN A 230 3.17 2.93 -7.40
CA ASN A 230 3.29 2.80 -8.85
C ASN A 230 3.22 4.17 -9.56
N HIS A 231 3.39 4.20 -10.88
CA HIS A 231 3.40 5.45 -11.64
C HIS A 231 2.08 6.24 -11.53
N ALA A 232 0.92 5.59 -11.61
CA ALA A 232 -0.38 6.24 -11.46
C ALA A 232 -0.58 6.88 -10.07
N GLN A 233 -0.22 6.16 -9.00
CA GLN A 233 -0.28 6.66 -7.62
C GLN A 233 0.67 7.84 -7.42
N TYR A 234 1.89 7.72 -7.92
CA TYR A 234 2.88 8.79 -7.90
C TYR A 234 2.37 10.04 -8.62
N ARG A 235 1.81 9.88 -9.83
CA ARG A 235 1.27 11.00 -10.60
C ARG A 235 0.10 11.68 -9.89
N LEU A 236 -0.79 10.91 -9.26
CA LEU A 236 -1.86 11.45 -8.44
C LEU A 236 -1.32 12.35 -7.31
N LEU A 237 -0.26 11.94 -6.63
CA LEU A 237 0.35 12.73 -5.57
C LEU A 237 0.98 14.02 -6.10
N GLN A 238 1.66 13.97 -7.25
CA GLN A 238 2.17 15.18 -7.91
C GLN A 238 1.05 16.17 -8.24
N LEU A 239 -0.09 15.68 -8.73
CA LEU A 239 -1.25 16.51 -9.05
C LEU A 239 -1.80 17.16 -7.78
N LEU A 240 -2.10 16.38 -6.74
CA LEU A 240 -2.71 16.88 -5.51
C LEU A 240 -1.79 17.80 -4.72
N ALA A 241 -0.50 17.50 -4.64
CA ALA A 241 0.46 18.30 -3.88
C ALA A 241 1.05 19.49 -4.68
N GLY A 242 0.83 19.56 -6.00
CA GLY A 242 1.60 20.43 -6.89
C GLY A 242 1.54 21.94 -6.58
N GLU A 243 0.44 22.45 -6.00
CA GLU A 243 0.29 23.88 -5.67
C GLU A 243 0.96 24.25 -4.33
N HIS A 244 0.60 23.54 -3.26
CA HIS A 244 1.09 23.85 -1.91
C HIS A 244 2.46 23.25 -1.62
N LYS A 245 2.84 22.18 -2.35
CA LYS A 245 4.05 21.38 -2.16
C LYS A 245 4.20 20.75 -0.77
N ASN A 246 3.15 20.79 0.05
CA ASN A 246 3.11 20.17 1.38
C ASN A 246 2.84 18.66 1.27
N LEU A 247 3.75 17.95 0.60
CA LEU A 247 3.78 16.50 0.50
C LEU A 247 4.72 15.93 1.55
N PHE A 248 4.18 15.14 2.46
CA PHE A 248 4.93 14.38 3.44
C PHE A 248 4.92 12.90 3.06
N ALA A 249 6.06 12.36 2.65
CA ALA A 249 6.21 10.96 2.29
C ALA A 249 7.04 10.23 3.34
N VAL A 250 6.55 9.07 3.79
CA VAL A 250 7.31 8.15 4.64
C VAL A 250 7.48 6.84 3.91
N GLY A 251 8.70 6.31 3.91
CA GLY A 251 8.95 5.02 3.29
C GLY A 251 10.32 4.47 3.61
N ASP A 252 10.50 3.22 3.21
CA ASP A 252 11.79 2.53 3.28
C ASP A 252 12.12 1.92 1.90
N PRO A 253 13.10 2.45 1.15
CA PRO A 253 13.49 1.86 -0.13
C PRO A 253 13.96 0.40 0.02
N ASP A 254 14.53 0.02 1.17
CA ASP A 254 15.00 -1.35 1.43
C ASP A 254 13.82 -2.33 1.68
N GLN A 255 12.56 -1.85 1.75
CA GLN A 255 11.35 -2.66 1.94
C GLN A 255 10.44 -2.68 0.70
N SER A 256 10.87 -2.16 -0.44
CA SER A 256 10.07 -2.22 -1.67
C SER A 256 10.00 -3.66 -2.19
N ILE A 257 8.88 -4.34 -1.94
CA ILE A 257 8.67 -5.76 -2.31
C ILE A 257 7.56 -5.94 -3.37
N TYR A 258 6.88 -4.86 -3.76
CA TYR A 258 5.75 -4.91 -4.70
C TYR A 258 6.11 -4.55 -6.15
N ALA A 259 7.38 -4.65 -6.55
CA ALA A 259 7.81 -4.40 -7.94
C ALA A 259 7.01 -5.23 -8.97
N PHE A 260 6.65 -6.47 -8.63
CA PHE A 260 5.81 -7.35 -9.47
C PHE A 260 4.36 -6.85 -9.65
N ARG A 261 3.92 -5.86 -8.86
CA ARG A 261 2.64 -5.16 -8.99
C ARG A 261 2.80 -3.75 -9.59
N GLY A 262 3.97 -3.44 -10.15
CA GLY A 262 4.26 -2.16 -10.78
C GLY A 262 4.72 -1.06 -9.83
N ALA A 263 5.07 -1.38 -8.58
CA ALA A 263 5.75 -0.41 -7.72
C ALA A 263 7.09 -0.02 -8.32
N ASP A 264 7.41 1.28 -8.28
CA ASP A 264 8.64 1.82 -8.83
C ASP A 264 9.49 2.42 -7.70
N ILE A 265 10.55 1.71 -7.32
CA ILE A 265 11.48 2.15 -6.27
C ILE A 265 12.13 3.51 -6.60
N ARG A 266 12.20 3.89 -7.88
CA ARG A 266 12.72 5.19 -8.29
C ARG A 266 11.89 6.34 -7.73
N ASN A 267 10.59 6.15 -7.52
CA ASN A 267 9.72 7.18 -6.94
C ASN A 267 10.26 7.70 -5.60
N ILE A 268 10.74 6.81 -4.72
CA ILE A 268 11.32 7.19 -3.43
C ILE A 268 12.80 7.59 -3.54
N LEU A 269 13.55 6.97 -4.45
CA LEU A 269 14.97 7.30 -4.63
C LEU A 269 15.19 8.68 -5.25
N GLU A 270 14.30 9.08 -6.14
CA GLU A 270 14.37 10.31 -6.95
C GLU A 270 13.41 11.40 -6.45
N PHE A 271 12.78 11.22 -5.28
CA PHE A 271 11.81 12.15 -4.73
C PHE A 271 12.32 13.60 -4.68
N GLU A 272 13.59 13.81 -4.29
CA GLU A 272 14.18 15.14 -4.21
C GLU A 272 14.33 15.84 -5.58
N ARG A 273 14.42 15.05 -6.67
CA ARG A 273 14.45 15.59 -8.04
C ARG A 273 13.07 16.12 -8.43
N ASP A 274 12.03 15.38 -8.05
CA ASP A 274 10.67 15.64 -8.51
C ASP A 274 9.92 16.65 -7.62
N PHE A 275 10.35 16.79 -6.36
CA PHE A 275 9.91 17.82 -5.43
C PHE A 275 11.10 18.68 -4.98
N PRO A 276 11.53 19.67 -5.80
CA PRO A 276 12.66 20.53 -5.45
C PRO A 276 12.44 21.28 -4.14
N GLY A 277 13.49 21.34 -3.31
CA GLY A 277 13.43 21.88 -1.96
C GLY A 277 13.04 20.87 -0.88
N THR A 278 13.00 19.57 -1.22
CA THR A 278 12.73 18.51 -0.24
C THR A 278 13.75 18.51 0.88
N ARG A 279 13.25 18.50 2.12
CA ARG A 279 14.04 18.11 3.29
C ARG A 279 13.93 16.60 3.48
N THR A 280 15.04 15.92 3.72
CA THR A 280 15.06 14.47 3.96
C THR A 280 15.51 14.18 5.39
N ILE A 281 14.72 13.40 6.13
CA ILE A 281 15.00 13.05 7.54
C ILE A 281 15.11 11.53 7.67
N PRO A 282 16.27 10.98 8.05
CA PRO A 282 16.42 9.55 8.31
C PRO A 282 15.91 9.18 9.72
N LEU A 283 15.15 8.10 9.83
CA LEU A 283 14.79 7.47 11.11
C LEU A 283 15.50 6.12 11.26
N GLU A 284 16.58 6.13 12.04
CA GLU A 284 17.51 5.01 12.19
C GLU A 284 17.32 4.22 13.49
N GLN A 285 16.77 4.83 14.54
CA GLN A 285 16.49 4.16 15.80
C GLN A 285 15.30 3.22 15.64
N ASN A 286 15.51 1.94 15.91
CA ASN A 286 14.51 0.88 15.85
C ASN A 286 14.00 0.52 17.26
N TYR A 287 12.69 0.48 17.39
CA TYR A 287 11.96 0.23 18.64
C TYR A 287 11.33 -1.17 18.72
N ARG A 288 11.62 -2.06 17.74
CA ARG A 288 10.97 -3.37 17.58
C ARG A 288 11.92 -4.54 17.86
N SER A 289 13.17 -4.43 17.46
CA SER A 289 14.11 -5.54 17.36
C SER A 289 15.41 -5.20 18.07
N THR A 290 16.06 -6.22 18.62
CA THR A 290 17.36 -6.10 19.31
C THR A 290 18.51 -5.92 18.33
N ASN A 291 19.67 -5.48 18.84
CA ASN A 291 20.85 -5.20 18.01
C ASN A 291 21.38 -6.45 17.28
N THR A 292 21.20 -7.66 17.82
CA THR A 292 21.61 -8.89 17.11
C THR A 292 20.79 -9.10 15.83
N ILE A 293 19.46 -8.95 15.90
CA ILE A 293 18.58 -9.03 14.72
C ILE A 293 18.91 -7.91 13.72
N LEU A 294 19.08 -6.68 14.20
CA LEU A 294 19.37 -5.54 13.35
C LEU A 294 20.71 -5.66 12.64
N ARG A 295 21.74 -6.19 13.31
CA ARG A 295 23.05 -6.43 12.70
C ARG A 295 22.96 -7.44 11.55
N ALA A 296 22.19 -8.52 11.74
CA ALA A 296 21.93 -9.48 10.66
C ALA A 296 21.22 -8.80 9.48
N ALA A 297 20.15 -8.04 9.75
CA ALA A 297 19.40 -7.31 8.72
C ALA A 297 20.29 -6.28 7.98
N ASN A 298 21.06 -5.46 8.70
CA ASN A 298 21.97 -4.46 8.15
C ASN A 298 23.07 -5.10 7.28
N HIS A 299 23.63 -6.24 7.69
CA HIS A 299 24.64 -6.94 6.88
C HIS A 299 24.05 -7.55 5.61
N VAL A 300 22.84 -8.14 5.67
CA VAL A 300 22.18 -8.69 4.47
C VAL A 300 21.89 -7.57 3.47
N ILE A 301 21.26 -6.47 3.92
CA ILE A 301 20.83 -5.39 3.03
C ILE A 301 21.99 -4.57 2.45
N ALA A 302 23.16 -4.57 3.10
CA ALA A 302 24.36 -3.88 2.60
C ALA A 302 24.87 -4.43 1.25
N ASN A 303 24.43 -5.63 0.84
CA ASN A 303 24.79 -6.21 -0.45
C ASN A 303 24.02 -5.60 -1.64
N ASN A 304 22.96 -4.82 -1.38
CA ASN A 304 22.18 -4.15 -2.44
C ASN A 304 22.89 -2.89 -2.94
N ARG A 305 22.85 -2.64 -4.26
CA ARG A 305 23.57 -1.54 -4.92
C ARG A 305 22.82 -0.21 -4.93
N GLU A 306 21.52 -0.22 -5.24
CA GLU A 306 20.70 0.98 -5.36
C GLU A 306 19.93 1.24 -4.07
N ARG A 307 20.55 1.99 -3.14
CA ARG A 307 19.94 2.31 -1.84
C ARG A 307 20.32 3.70 -1.35
N LYS A 308 19.45 4.30 -0.55
CA LYS A 308 19.82 5.44 0.32
C LYS A 308 20.47 4.88 1.59
N PRO A 309 21.71 5.28 1.95
CA PRO A 309 22.39 4.77 3.12
C PRO A 309 21.58 5.02 4.39
N LYS A 310 21.43 3.98 5.21
CA LYS A 310 20.92 4.07 6.59
C LYS A 310 21.49 2.93 7.43
N ASN A 311 21.67 3.17 8.72
CA ASN A 311 22.14 2.17 9.66
C ASN A 311 21.18 2.04 10.85
N LEU A 312 20.46 0.92 10.94
CA LEU A 312 19.49 0.72 12.02
C LEU A 312 20.18 0.30 13.31
N PHE A 313 19.78 0.91 14.43
CA PHE A 313 20.26 0.55 15.77
C PHE A 313 19.12 0.54 16.80
N SER A 314 19.29 -0.16 17.92
CA SER A 314 18.28 -0.24 18.99
C SER A 314 18.87 -0.01 20.38
N GLU A 315 18.04 0.55 21.27
CA GLU A 315 18.32 0.69 22.71
C GLU A 315 17.83 -0.52 23.53
N LEU A 316 17.20 -1.53 22.89
CA LEU A 316 16.73 -2.76 23.55
C LEU A 316 17.88 -3.71 23.97
N GLY A 317 19.13 -3.39 23.62
CA GLY A 317 20.30 -4.24 23.86
C GLY A 317 20.52 -5.30 22.77
N GLU A 318 21.39 -6.26 23.03
CA GLU A 318 21.81 -7.27 22.04
C GLU A 318 20.73 -8.34 21.77
N GLY A 319 19.99 -8.78 22.80
CA GLY A 319 19.03 -9.89 22.68
C GLY A 319 19.70 -11.23 22.36
N ASP A 320 18.87 -12.22 22.02
CA ASP A 320 19.34 -13.58 21.73
C ASP A 320 19.99 -13.70 20.34
N PRO A 321 20.93 -14.65 20.16
CA PRO A 321 21.51 -14.97 18.86
C PRO A 321 20.47 -15.41 17.83
N VAL A 322 20.61 -14.93 16.59
CA VAL A 322 19.88 -15.51 15.45
C VAL A 322 20.41 -16.93 15.20
N ARG A 323 19.52 -17.92 15.24
CA ARG A 323 19.86 -19.33 15.03
C ARG A 323 19.51 -19.74 13.60
N VAL A 324 20.34 -20.58 13.00
CA VAL A 324 20.12 -21.19 11.68
C VAL A 324 20.21 -22.69 11.84
N TYR A 325 19.20 -23.41 11.37
CA TYR A 325 19.12 -24.86 11.45
C TYR A 325 19.00 -25.44 10.05
N GLU A 326 19.85 -26.42 9.74
CA GLU A 326 19.73 -27.25 8.55
C GLU A 326 19.03 -28.55 8.93
N VAL A 327 18.07 -28.95 8.11
CA VAL A 327 17.22 -30.13 8.31
C VAL A 327 17.16 -30.94 7.02
N GLU A 328 16.85 -32.23 7.15
CA GLU A 328 16.96 -33.18 6.04
C GLU A 328 15.92 -32.96 4.94
N ASP A 329 14.69 -32.61 5.30
CA ASP A 329 13.57 -32.40 4.38
C ASP A 329 12.53 -31.41 4.94
N GLU A 330 11.52 -31.07 4.15
CA GLU A 330 10.45 -30.14 4.51
C GLU A 330 9.57 -30.64 5.67
N HIS A 331 9.47 -31.95 5.84
CA HIS A 331 8.71 -32.54 6.95
C HIS A 331 9.51 -32.45 8.27
N ALA A 332 10.83 -32.57 8.20
CA ALA A 332 11.74 -32.36 9.32
C ALA A 332 11.76 -30.88 9.71
N GLU A 333 11.79 -29.95 8.74
CA GLU A 333 11.63 -28.51 8.99
C GLU A 333 10.33 -28.22 9.75
N ALA A 334 9.21 -28.71 9.24
CA ALA A 334 7.92 -28.43 9.85
C ALA A 334 7.76 -29.08 11.24
N ARG A 335 8.33 -30.28 11.47
CA ARG A 335 8.39 -30.89 12.82
C ARG A 335 9.26 -30.08 13.77
N PHE A 336 10.40 -29.59 13.30
CA PHE A 336 11.30 -28.74 14.07
C PHE A 336 10.61 -27.44 14.47
N VAL A 337 10.00 -26.73 13.51
CA VAL A 337 9.25 -25.49 13.77
C VAL A 337 8.10 -25.73 14.76
N ALA A 338 7.34 -26.81 14.60
CA ALA A 338 6.26 -27.14 15.53
C ALA A 338 6.76 -27.44 16.96
N ALA A 339 7.91 -28.12 17.09
CA ALA A 339 8.54 -28.35 18.38
C ALA A 339 9.04 -27.05 19.04
N GLU A 340 9.66 -26.14 18.28
CA GLU A 340 10.07 -24.82 18.80
C GLU A 340 8.86 -23.99 19.24
N ILE A 341 7.77 -24.00 18.48
CA ILE A 341 6.51 -23.32 18.87
C ILE A 341 5.98 -23.90 20.18
N ALA A 342 5.91 -25.22 20.30
CA ALA A 342 5.45 -25.87 21.52
C ALA A 342 6.33 -25.52 22.73
N GLY A 343 7.66 -25.53 22.56
CA GLY A 343 8.62 -25.12 23.59
C GLY A 343 8.41 -23.68 24.05
N LEU A 344 8.25 -22.72 23.13
CA LEU A 344 7.96 -21.32 23.47
C LEU A 344 6.64 -21.17 24.22
N VAL A 345 5.60 -21.91 23.83
CA VAL A 345 4.32 -21.89 24.54
C VAL A 345 4.44 -22.49 25.95
N GLU A 346 5.24 -23.54 26.12
CA GLU A 346 5.55 -24.11 27.44
C GLU A 346 6.35 -23.14 28.33
N GLU A 347 7.22 -22.32 27.74
CA GLU A 347 7.92 -21.21 28.41
C GLU A 347 7.00 -20.02 28.77
N GLY A 348 5.74 -20.05 28.31
CA GLY A 348 4.71 -19.08 28.66
C GLY A 348 4.42 -18.01 27.59
N PHE A 349 5.05 -18.09 26.41
CA PHE A 349 4.72 -17.20 25.31
C PHE A 349 3.33 -17.48 24.75
N ASN A 350 2.62 -16.43 24.34
CA ASN A 350 1.34 -16.60 23.66
C ASN A 350 1.56 -16.97 22.20
N GLY A 351 0.78 -17.91 21.66
CA GLY A 351 0.87 -18.29 20.25
C GLY A 351 0.70 -17.12 19.26
N SER A 352 0.00 -16.06 19.65
CA SER A 352 -0.14 -14.82 18.86
C SER A 352 1.13 -13.95 18.79
N GLU A 353 2.14 -14.23 19.62
CA GLU A 353 3.45 -13.58 19.59
C GLU A 353 4.43 -14.29 18.64
N ILE A 354 4.04 -15.46 18.11
CA ILE A 354 4.89 -16.30 17.26
C ILE A 354 4.45 -16.17 15.79
N GLY A 355 5.39 -15.82 14.92
CA GLY A 355 5.16 -15.68 13.48
C GLY A 355 6.04 -16.63 12.65
N VAL A 356 5.43 -17.42 11.78
CA VAL A 356 6.12 -18.29 10.82
C VAL A 356 6.01 -17.67 9.42
N PHE A 357 7.15 -17.31 8.82
CA PHE A 357 7.23 -16.68 7.51
C PHE A 357 7.81 -17.63 6.48
N TYR A 358 7.21 -17.65 5.29
CA TYR A 358 7.64 -18.48 4.16
C TYR A 358 7.57 -17.69 2.86
N ARG A 359 8.31 -18.13 1.83
CA ARG A 359 8.46 -17.41 0.57
C ARG A 359 7.24 -17.55 -0.34
N THR A 360 6.59 -18.71 -0.33
CA THR A 360 5.45 -19.06 -1.19
C THR A 360 4.36 -19.77 -0.41
N ASN A 361 3.09 -19.55 -0.76
CA ASN A 361 1.95 -20.17 -0.07
C ASN A 361 1.95 -21.70 -0.16
N ALA A 362 2.62 -22.30 -1.15
CA ALA A 362 2.73 -23.75 -1.23
C ALA A 362 3.48 -24.37 -0.04
N GLN A 363 4.38 -23.62 0.60
CA GLN A 363 5.14 -24.06 1.77
C GLN A 363 4.28 -24.16 3.04
N SER A 364 3.14 -23.44 3.10
CA SER A 364 2.28 -23.49 4.30
C SER A 364 1.69 -24.87 4.52
N ARG A 365 1.40 -25.62 3.45
CA ARG A 365 0.68 -26.89 3.53
C ARG A 365 1.34 -27.92 4.45
N VAL A 366 2.66 -28.09 4.35
CA VAL A 366 3.40 -29.07 5.16
C VAL A 366 3.46 -28.64 6.63
N LEU A 367 3.60 -27.33 6.87
CA LEU A 367 3.53 -26.75 8.21
C LEU A 367 2.14 -26.96 8.83
N GLU A 368 1.07 -26.61 8.10
CA GLU A 368 -0.31 -26.76 8.54
C GLU A 368 -0.64 -28.21 8.89
N ASP A 369 -0.26 -29.18 8.05
CA ASP A 369 -0.49 -30.61 8.29
C ASP A 369 0.16 -31.08 9.61
N ILE A 370 1.37 -30.59 9.92
CA ILE A 370 2.09 -30.96 11.15
C ILE A 370 1.53 -30.24 12.37
N LEU A 371 1.24 -28.94 12.28
CA LEU A 371 0.62 -28.18 13.38
C LEU A 371 -0.73 -28.78 13.78
N VAL A 372 -1.56 -29.18 12.80
CA VAL A 372 -2.83 -29.88 13.05
C VAL A 372 -2.60 -31.21 13.78
N ARG A 373 -1.65 -32.03 13.29
CA ARG A 373 -1.34 -33.34 13.91
C ARG A 373 -0.84 -33.22 15.35
N GLN A 374 -0.14 -32.14 15.67
CA GLN A 374 0.36 -31.83 17.00
C GLN A 374 -0.61 -31.01 17.85
N ALA A 375 -1.83 -30.74 17.35
CA ALA A 375 -2.85 -29.93 18.01
C ALA A 375 -2.38 -28.51 18.40
N ILE A 376 -1.46 -27.93 17.61
CA ILE A 376 -1.00 -26.56 17.78
C ILE A 376 -1.96 -25.64 17.03
N ALA A 377 -2.56 -24.68 17.74
CA ALA A 377 -3.45 -23.69 17.14
C ALA A 377 -2.65 -22.72 16.25
N TYR A 378 -3.17 -22.44 15.05
CA TYR A 378 -2.54 -21.51 14.11
C TYR A 378 -3.59 -20.72 13.34
N GLN A 379 -3.13 -19.63 12.71
CA GLN A 379 -3.92 -18.83 11.78
C GLN A 379 -3.10 -18.55 10.52
N VAL A 380 -3.67 -18.83 9.35
CA VAL A 380 -3.05 -18.47 8.06
C VAL A 380 -3.51 -17.08 7.64
N VAL A 381 -2.56 -16.17 7.46
CA VAL A 381 -2.81 -14.83 6.93
C VAL A 381 -2.84 -14.89 5.40
N GLY A 382 -3.96 -14.45 4.79
CA GLY A 382 -4.11 -14.43 3.33
C GLY A 382 -4.72 -15.69 2.72
N GLY A 383 -5.40 -16.53 3.52
CA GLY A 383 -6.25 -17.62 3.03
C GLY A 383 -7.45 -17.14 2.21
N PRO A 384 -8.33 -18.07 1.75
CA PRO A 384 -9.47 -17.73 0.88
C PRO A 384 -10.32 -16.60 1.47
N ARG A 385 -10.50 -15.51 0.69
CA ARG A 385 -11.13 -14.28 1.18
C ARG A 385 -12.63 -14.49 1.41
N TYR A 386 -13.15 -13.87 2.46
CA TYR A 386 -14.58 -13.98 2.82
C TYR A 386 -15.54 -13.62 1.68
N TYR A 387 -15.28 -12.50 0.98
CA TYR A 387 -16.10 -12.04 -0.15
C TYR A 387 -15.89 -12.83 -1.46
N GLU A 388 -14.94 -13.76 -1.49
CA GLU A 388 -14.73 -14.65 -2.65
C GLU A 388 -15.56 -15.93 -2.57
N ARG A 389 -16.23 -16.17 -1.43
CA ARG A 389 -17.15 -17.30 -1.26
C ARG A 389 -18.38 -17.14 -2.16
N ALA A 390 -18.77 -18.23 -2.82
CA ALA A 390 -19.83 -18.21 -3.83
C ALA A 390 -21.14 -17.65 -3.28
N GLU A 391 -21.53 -18.08 -2.07
CA GLU A 391 -22.74 -17.64 -1.39
C GLU A 391 -22.77 -16.14 -1.07
N ILE A 392 -21.61 -15.54 -0.76
CA ILE A 392 -21.50 -14.10 -0.50
C ILE A 392 -21.56 -13.32 -1.80
N LYS A 393 -20.91 -13.82 -2.87
CA LYS A 393 -20.93 -13.19 -4.19
C LYS A 393 -22.32 -13.17 -4.80
N ASP A 394 -23.05 -14.26 -4.69
CA ASP A 394 -24.40 -14.36 -5.23
C ASP A 394 -25.32 -13.32 -4.59
N LEU A 395 -25.23 -13.12 -3.27
CA LEU A 395 -26.02 -12.12 -2.57
C LEU A 395 -25.63 -10.68 -2.95
N ILE A 396 -24.32 -10.39 -3.07
CA ILE A 396 -23.84 -9.07 -3.48
C ILE A 396 -24.29 -8.72 -4.91
N ALA A 397 -24.40 -9.70 -5.80
CA ALA A 397 -24.86 -9.47 -7.18
C ALA A 397 -26.33 -9.02 -7.29
N TYR A 398 -27.16 -9.27 -6.26
CA TYR A 398 -28.55 -8.79 -6.19
C TYR A 398 -28.70 -7.37 -5.61
N LEU A 399 -27.69 -6.88 -4.87
CA LEU A 399 -27.67 -5.54 -4.26
C LEU A 399 -27.23 -4.48 -5.27
#